data_AF-A0A536HTS3-F1
#
_entry.id   AF-A0A536HTS3-F1
#
_cell.length_a   1.000
_cell.length_b   1.000
_cell.length_c   1.000
_cell.angle_alpha   90.00
_cell.angle_beta   90.00
_cell.angle_gamma   90.00
#
_symmetry.space_group_name_H-M   'P 1'
#
loop_
_entity.id
_entity.type
_entity.pdbx_description
1 polymer ?
#
loop_
_entity_poly.entity_id
_entity_poly.type
_entity_poly.pdbx_seq_one_letter_code
_entity_poly.pdbx_strand_id
1 'polypeptide(L)'
;ATRSQDNATAERERLSTQLATAHATMAARDAQVAALEVAEDEWKEKLAKLNQDLSSAKSANDKLTVDLSRYAELQAAHNRMQLEFEAHSARLDVARAQLLEAEQQLKSSQATIKAAQRLSSSVEWRQALDGVLDAASELVRFERGTLALVDEVQEELKVEAARNSPIAISEMSRFKVGEGIAGWALSHREPVLVRDSRSDARFKASDPSHQPRSFIAVPLLAGKEGLGVLTVARTASDPFTDQDLRSLSRVANDAATALTNARLVAVLKQREDHLSALVQKARELWSADDINQVVQFVLSSSQELVNGKGALLALRNPKTSELEVIGSSGIPPEILQQRIAWGAPAASDVMRTGKPWVSPMRDLLPPALVDTVTGAGFRSLVSVSCGASQASQPAAEEGLLSRSDVESAEDVTGVLNVYRDTEEAVSAAQLEQLRAFADQAAVAIKHVRRWDRVKEQLQTSSSVNTRLMGRERYIHQLHYRIQQLEQELGRYKAA
;
A
#
# COMPACT_ATOMS: atom_id res chain seq x y z
N ALA A 1 80.74 -105.19 -56.99
CA ALA A 1 81.16 -103.93 -56.35
C ALA A 1 80.44 -102.72 -56.94
N THR A 2 80.39 -102.56 -58.27
CA THR A 2 79.78 -101.40 -58.96
C THR A 2 78.27 -101.20 -58.72
N ARG A 3 77.43 -102.24 -58.85
CA ARG A 3 75.97 -102.14 -58.56
C ARG A 3 75.60 -101.73 -57.13
N SER A 4 76.50 -101.92 -56.16
CA SER A 4 76.26 -101.57 -54.75
C SER A 4 76.58 -100.09 -54.46
N GLN A 5 77.51 -99.49 -55.20
CA GLN A 5 77.80 -98.07 -55.09
C GLN A 5 76.73 -97.23 -55.77
N ASP A 6 76.25 -97.65 -56.94
CA ASP A 6 75.20 -96.94 -57.68
C ASP A 6 73.85 -96.91 -56.93
N ASN A 7 73.53 -97.97 -56.18
CA ASN A 7 72.33 -97.99 -55.32
C ASN A 7 72.49 -97.06 -54.10
N ALA A 8 73.67 -97.04 -53.47
CA ALA A 8 73.91 -96.20 -52.30
C ALA A 8 73.96 -94.70 -52.64
N THR A 9 74.47 -94.35 -53.83
CA THR A 9 74.43 -92.96 -54.33
C THR A 9 73.01 -92.53 -54.69
N ALA A 10 72.24 -93.39 -55.36
CA ALA A 10 70.82 -93.12 -55.68
C ALA A 10 69.95 -92.96 -54.42
N GLU A 11 70.20 -93.76 -53.37
CA GLU A 11 69.48 -93.67 -52.10
C GLU A 11 69.87 -92.42 -51.30
N ARG A 12 71.15 -92.02 -51.33
CA ARG A 12 71.62 -90.76 -50.75
C ARG A 12 71.08 -89.53 -51.48
N GLU A 13 70.96 -89.58 -52.81
CA GLU A 13 70.31 -88.53 -53.61
C GLU A 13 68.81 -88.44 -53.30
N ARG A 14 68.11 -89.57 -53.12
CA ARG A 14 66.71 -89.61 -52.68
C ARG A 14 66.52 -89.01 -51.30
N LEU A 15 67.35 -89.38 -50.33
CA LEU A 15 67.29 -88.83 -48.98
C LEU A 15 67.63 -87.34 -48.97
N SER A 16 68.62 -86.91 -49.75
CA SER A 16 68.96 -85.50 -49.97
C SER A 16 67.77 -84.70 -50.52
N THR A 17 67.07 -85.22 -51.53
CA THR A 17 65.87 -84.55 -52.08
C THR A 17 64.70 -84.55 -51.11
N GLN A 18 64.52 -85.61 -50.31
CA GLN A 18 63.51 -85.64 -49.24
C GLN A 18 63.83 -84.65 -48.11
N LEU A 19 65.12 -84.51 -47.73
CA LEU A 19 65.57 -83.53 -46.73
C LEU A 19 65.39 -82.11 -47.24
N ALA A 20 65.71 -81.85 -48.52
CA ALA A 20 65.51 -80.56 -49.15
C ALA A 20 64.02 -80.18 -49.24
N THR A 21 63.13 -81.11 -49.58
CA THR A 21 61.68 -80.87 -49.59
C THR A 21 61.10 -80.69 -48.18
N ALA A 22 61.59 -81.45 -47.19
CA ALA A 22 61.24 -81.24 -45.78
C ALA A 22 61.69 -79.86 -45.26
N HIS A 23 62.92 -79.42 -45.58
CA HIS A 23 63.41 -78.10 -45.22
C HIS A 23 62.62 -76.97 -45.91
N ALA A 24 62.28 -77.13 -47.19
CA ALA A 24 61.47 -76.16 -47.92
C ALA A 24 60.05 -76.05 -47.33
N THR A 25 59.44 -77.17 -46.92
CA THR A 25 58.12 -77.18 -46.28
C THR A 25 58.15 -76.61 -44.86
N MET A 26 59.22 -76.85 -44.08
CA MET A 26 59.42 -76.19 -42.79
C MET A 26 59.59 -74.68 -42.95
N ALA A 27 60.46 -74.22 -43.86
CA ALA A 27 60.65 -72.80 -44.11
C ALA A 27 59.36 -72.11 -44.60
N ALA A 28 58.55 -72.78 -45.42
CA ALA A 28 57.25 -72.28 -45.84
C ALA A 28 56.25 -72.19 -44.67
N ARG A 29 56.26 -73.16 -43.75
CA ARG A 29 55.45 -73.11 -42.52
C ARG A 29 55.92 -72.02 -41.57
N ASP A 30 57.22 -71.86 -41.36
CA ASP A 30 57.79 -70.81 -40.50
C ASP A 30 57.45 -69.42 -41.04
N ALA A 31 57.49 -69.23 -42.36
CA ALA A 31 57.03 -68.00 -43.01
C ALA A 31 55.53 -67.75 -42.81
N GLN A 32 54.71 -68.82 -42.84
CA GLN A 32 53.27 -68.72 -42.53
C GLN A 32 53.00 -68.36 -41.07
N VAL A 33 53.75 -68.95 -40.13
CA VAL A 33 53.63 -68.64 -38.70
C VAL A 33 54.02 -67.20 -38.44
N ALA A 34 55.16 -66.74 -38.98
CA ALA A 34 55.58 -65.34 -38.86
C ALA A 34 54.54 -64.35 -39.44
N ALA A 35 53.91 -64.70 -40.57
CA ALA A 35 52.85 -63.88 -41.15
C ALA A 35 51.59 -63.84 -40.26
N LEU A 36 51.25 -64.96 -39.60
CA LEU A 36 50.13 -65.03 -38.65
C LEU A 36 50.41 -64.25 -37.37
N GLU A 37 51.65 -64.28 -36.86
CA GLU A 37 52.06 -63.50 -35.68
C GLU A 37 51.94 -61.99 -35.93
N VAL A 38 52.40 -61.51 -37.09
CA VAL A 38 52.22 -60.10 -37.49
C VAL A 38 50.74 -59.72 -37.57
N ALA A 39 49.91 -60.59 -38.16
CA ALA A 39 48.48 -60.36 -38.20
C ALA A 39 47.83 -60.36 -36.80
N GLU A 40 48.28 -61.23 -35.90
CA GLU A 40 47.80 -61.27 -34.51
C GLU A 40 48.14 -59.97 -33.76
N ASP A 41 49.34 -59.44 -33.95
CA ASP A 41 49.76 -58.18 -33.33
C ASP A 41 48.99 -56.97 -33.88
N GLU A 42 48.75 -56.91 -35.20
CA GLU A 42 47.86 -55.90 -35.79
C GLU A 42 46.44 -55.96 -35.23
N TRP A 43 45.92 -57.17 -35.00
CA TRP A 43 44.60 -57.36 -34.39
C TRP A 43 44.59 -56.92 -32.93
N LYS A 44 45.63 -57.25 -32.14
CA LYS A 44 45.76 -56.80 -30.75
C LYS A 44 45.78 -55.28 -30.65
N GLU A 45 46.50 -54.61 -31.54
CA GLU A 45 46.57 -53.14 -31.57
C GLU A 45 45.21 -52.52 -31.92
N LYS A 46 44.51 -53.07 -32.92
CA LYS A 46 43.12 -52.65 -33.25
C LYS A 46 42.18 -52.84 -32.07
N LEU A 47 42.28 -53.96 -31.36
CA LEU A 47 41.43 -54.30 -30.22
C LEU A 47 41.69 -53.39 -29.02
N ALA A 48 42.96 -53.03 -28.77
CA ALA A 48 43.34 -52.04 -27.76
C ALA A 48 42.74 -50.66 -28.08
N LYS A 49 42.82 -50.21 -29.33
CA LYS A 49 42.27 -48.93 -29.78
C LYS A 49 40.75 -48.88 -29.64
N LEU A 50 40.06 -49.94 -30.07
CA LEU A 50 38.60 -50.08 -29.90
C LEU A 50 38.16 -50.05 -28.43
N ASN A 51 38.91 -50.71 -27.54
CA ASN A 51 38.61 -50.68 -26.11
C ASN A 51 38.79 -49.28 -25.51
N GLN A 52 39.80 -48.53 -25.97
CA GLN A 52 40.01 -47.15 -25.54
C GLN A 52 38.86 -46.24 -26.01
N ASP A 53 38.44 -46.36 -27.27
CA ASP A 53 37.29 -45.61 -27.82
C ASP A 53 35.98 -45.98 -27.11
N LEU A 54 35.78 -47.26 -26.78
CA LEU A 54 34.61 -47.70 -26.01
C LEU A 54 34.60 -47.09 -24.60
N SER A 55 35.76 -46.99 -23.94
CA SER A 55 35.86 -46.40 -22.60
C SER A 55 35.56 -44.89 -22.60
N SER A 56 36.03 -44.17 -23.63
CA SER A 56 35.78 -42.73 -23.78
C SER A 56 34.30 -42.46 -24.09
N ALA A 57 33.69 -43.27 -24.96
CA ALA A 57 32.26 -43.19 -25.26
C ALA A 57 31.39 -43.47 -24.03
N LYS A 58 31.73 -44.48 -23.21
CA LYS A 58 31.04 -44.75 -21.93
C LYS A 58 31.10 -43.55 -20.98
N SER A 59 32.29 -42.97 -20.78
CA SER A 59 32.43 -41.79 -19.92
C SER A 59 31.62 -40.59 -20.44
N ALA A 60 31.52 -40.40 -21.74
CA ALA A 60 30.71 -39.32 -22.33
C ALA A 60 29.21 -39.55 -22.11
N ASN A 61 28.75 -40.80 -22.24
CA ASN A 61 27.37 -41.17 -21.98
C ASN A 61 26.99 -40.97 -20.51
N ASP A 62 27.86 -41.36 -19.57
CA ASP A 62 27.63 -41.16 -18.13
C ASP A 62 27.44 -39.68 -17.78
N LYS A 63 28.23 -38.79 -18.41
CA LYS A 63 28.07 -37.33 -18.25
C LYS A 63 26.73 -36.83 -18.80
N LEU A 64 26.33 -37.28 -19.99
CA LEU A 64 25.05 -36.92 -20.60
C LEU A 64 23.87 -37.36 -19.74
N THR A 65 23.93 -38.53 -19.09
CA THR A 65 22.88 -38.97 -18.17
C THR A 65 22.75 -38.08 -16.94
N VAL A 66 23.86 -37.58 -16.39
CA VAL A 66 23.84 -36.64 -15.25
C VAL A 66 23.28 -35.27 -15.66
N ASP A 67 23.62 -34.80 -16.85
CA ASP A 67 23.09 -33.52 -17.37
C ASP A 67 21.59 -33.63 -17.67
N LEU A 68 21.13 -34.76 -18.23
CA LEU A 68 19.71 -35.05 -18.44
C LEU A 68 18.92 -35.07 -17.14
N SER A 69 19.44 -35.68 -16.07
CA SER A 69 18.76 -35.67 -14.76
C SER A 69 18.66 -34.27 -14.18
N ARG A 70 19.71 -33.44 -14.30
CA ARG A 70 19.67 -32.03 -13.88
C ARG A 70 18.65 -31.21 -14.67
N TYR A 71 18.54 -31.46 -15.98
CA TYR A 71 17.56 -30.77 -16.81
C TYR A 71 16.12 -31.12 -16.41
N ALA A 72 15.86 -32.40 -16.10
CA ALA A 72 14.56 -32.85 -15.62
C ALA A 72 14.18 -32.19 -14.27
N GLU A 73 15.12 -32.05 -13.35
CA GLU A 73 14.91 -31.35 -12.07
C GLU A 73 14.59 -29.85 -12.28
N LEU A 74 15.34 -29.17 -13.14
CA LEU A 74 15.10 -27.77 -13.49
C LEU A 74 13.73 -27.57 -14.15
N GLN A 75 13.33 -28.48 -15.04
CA GLN A 75 12.02 -28.45 -15.69
C GLN A 75 10.88 -28.65 -14.68
N ALA A 76 11.05 -29.55 -13.71
CA ALA A 76 10.09 -29.73 -12.63
C ALA A 76 9.96 -28.50 -11.73
N ALA A 77 11.07 -27.82 -11.42
CA ALA A 77 11.07 -26.57 -10.66
C ALA A 77 10.36 -25.43 -11.41
N HIS A 78 10.61 -25.32 -12.73
CA HIS A 78 9.94 -24.33 -13.58
C HIS A 78 8.43 -24.52 -13.61
N ASN A 79 7.96 -25.76 -13.81
CA ASN A 79 6.54 -26.07 -13.81
C ASN A 79 5.86 -25.75 -12.47
N ARG A 80 6.57 -26.00 -11.35
CA ARG A 80 6.05 -25.66 -10.01
C ARG A 80 5.90 -24.15 -9.83
N MET A 81 6.90 -23.37 -10.25
CA MET A 81 6.85 -21.91 -10.18
C MET A 81 5.74 -21.34 -11.07
N GLN A 82 5.50 -21.93 -12.24
CA GLN A 82 4.42 -21.52 -13.14
C GLN A 82 3.03 -21.76 -12.51
N LEU A 83 2.83 -22.91 -11.86
CA LEU A 83 1.59 -23.20 -11.14
C LEU A 83 1.34 -22.24 -9.96
N GLU A 84 2.38 -21.89 -9.20
CA GLU A 84 2.28 -20.90 -8.13
C GLU A 84 1.90 -19.53 -8.67
N PHE A 85 2.49 -19.12 -9.79
CA PHE A 85 2.15 -17.86 -10.46
C PHE A 85 0.70 -17.83 -10.93
N GLU A 86 0.21 -18.90 -11.56
CA GLU A 86 -1.18 -19.01 -12.00
C GLU A 86 -2.16 -18.96 -10.81
N ALA A 87 -1.84 -19.64 -9.71
CA ALA A 87 -2.63 -19.59 -8.48
C ALA A 87 -2.68 -18.18 -7.87
N HIS A 88 -1.55 -17.45 -7.89
CA HIS A 88 -1.50 -16.07 -7.42
C HIS A 88 -2.28 -15.12 -8.33
N SER A 89 -2.19 -15.28 -9.65
CA SER A 89 -2.98 -14.50 -10.61
C SER A 89 -4.47 -14.70 -10.40
N ALA A 90 -4.92 -15.96 -10.24
CA ALA A 90 -6.32 -16.27 -9.99
C ALA A 90 -6.85 -15.63 -8.69
N ARG A 91 -6.05 -15.63 -7.61
CA ARG A 91 -6.41 -14.94 -6.35
C ARG A 91 -6.56 -13.42 -6.54
N LEU A 92 -5.69 -12.82 -7.35
CA LEU A 92 -5.74 -11.39 -7.67
C LEU A 92 -7.03 -11.04 -8.43
N ASP A 93 -7.42 -11.87 -9.39
CA ASP A 93 -8.63 -11.65 -10.18
C ASP A 93 -9.89 -11.76 -9.32
N VAL A 94 -9.94 -12.70 -8.38
CA VAL A 94 -11.03 -12.81 -7.39
C VAL A 94 -11.07 -11.57 -6.49
N ALA A 95 -9.92 -11.11 -5.98
CA ALA A 95 -9.87 -9.90 -5.16
C ALA A 95 -10.32 -8.65 -5.93
N ARG A 96 -9.96 -8.54 -7.22
CA ARG A 96 -10.43 -7.46 -8.12
C ARG A 96 -11.93 -7.52 -8.34
N ALA A 97 -12.50 -8.70 -8.55
CA ALA A 97 -13.94 -8.88 -8.72
C ALA A 97 -14.71 -8.47 -7.44
N GLN A 98 -14.24 -8.91 -6.27
CA GLN A 98 -14.82 -8.52 -4.98
C GLN A 98 -14.73 -7.01 -4.74
N LEU A 99 -13.61 -6.39 -5.11
CA LEU A 99 -13.44 -4.94 -5.02
C LEU A 99 -14.44 -4.21 -5.93
N LEU A 100 -14.59 -4.63 -7.18
CA LEU A 100 -15.55 -4.05 -8.12
C LEU A 100 -16.99 -4.18 -7.63
N GLU A 101 -17.33 -5.31 -7.02
CA GLU A 101 -18.67 -5.55 -6.47
C GLU A 101 -18.95 -4.66 -5.25
N ALA A 102 -17.99 -4.54 -4.33
CA ALA A 102 -18.05 -3.62 -3.20
C ALA A 102 -18.13 -2.15 -3.66
N GLU A 103 -17.39 -1.78 -4.71
CA GLU A 103 -17.48 -0.44 -5.33
C GLU A 103 -18.86 -0.19 -5.94
N GLN A 104 -19.47 -1.19 -6.56
CA GLN A 104 -20.79 -1.05 -7.17
C GLN A 104 -21.89 -0.92 -6.11
N GLN A 105 -21.76 -1.65 -4.99
CA GLN A 105 -22.60 -1.46 -3.80
C GLN A 105 -22.40 -0.07 -3.17
N LEU A 106 -21.16 0.43 -3.11
CA LEU A 106 -20.89 1.77 -2.62
C LEU A 106 -21.46 2.83 -3.57
N LYS A 107 -21.32 2.68 -4.89
CA LYS A 107 -21.91 3.61 -5.88
C LYS A 107 -23.43 3.64 -5.83
N SER A 108 -24.10 2.50 -5.61
CA SER A 108 -25.55 2.48 -5.46
C SER A 108 -26.00 3.10 -4.13
N SER A 109 -25.29 2.84 -3.03
CA SER A 109 -25.47 3.54 -1.75
C SER A 109 -25.23 5.04 -1.90
N GLN A 110 -24.18 5.45 -2.61
CA GLN A 110 -23.88 6.85 -2.87
C GLN A 110 -24.87 7.51 -3.82
N ALA A 111 -25.46 6.81 -4.79
CA ALA A 111 -26.48 7.38 -5.66
C ALA A 111 -27.78 7.67 -4.87
N THR A 112 -28.16 6.74 -3.98
CA THR A 112 -29.29 6.94 -3.06
C THR A 112 -29.00 8.03 -2.04
N ILE A 113 -27.77 8.10 -1.52
CA ILE A 113 -27.35 9.10 -0.53
C ILE A 113 -27.07 10.45 -1.18
N LYS A 114 -26.56 10.55 -2.42
CA LYS A 114 -26.42 11.80 -3.19
C LYS A 114 -27.77 12.37 -3.60
N ALA A 115 -28.73 11.50 -3.95
CA ALA A 115 -30.12 11.91 -4.14
C ALA A 115 -30.71 12.46 -2.83
N ALA A 116 -30.34 11.89 -1.67
CA ALA A 116 -30.69 12.43 -0.35
C ALA A 116 -29.87 13.68 0.06
N GLN A 117 -28.59 13.80 -0.32
CA GLN A 117 -27.65 14.88 0.04
C GLN A 117 -27.95 16.17 -0.72
N ARG A 118 -28.40 16.07 -1.98
CA ARG A 118 -28.93 17.23 -2.72
C ARG A 118 -30.14 17.86 -2.03
N LEU A 119 -30.72 17.18 -1.04
CA LEU A 119 -31.86 17.66 -0.27
C LEU A 119 -31.54 18.11 1.16
N SER A 120 -30.44 17.70 1.84
CA SER A 120 -30.59 17.59 3.31
C SER A 120 -29.54 18.03 4.34
N SER A 121 -28.23 17.76 4.32
CA SER A 121 -27.53 17.72 5.64
C SER A 121 -27.41 19.04 6.43
N SER A 122 -27.11 20.18 5.78
CA SER A 122 -27.07 21.50 6.46
C SER A 122 -28.44 22.17 6.54
N VAL A 123 -29.34 21.79 5.64
CA VAL A 123 -30.71 22.28 5.54
C VAL A 123 -31.61 21.59 6.56
N GLU A 124 -31.53 20.27 6.75
CA GLU A 124 -32.28 19.48 7.74
C GLU A 124 -31.91 19.87 9.17
N TRP A 125 -30.63 20.12 9.48
CA TRP A 125 -30.25 20.53 10.84
C TRP A 125 -30.82 21.91 11.18
N ARG A 126 -30.66 22.89 10.29
CA ARG A 126 -31.25 24.23 10.47
C ARG A 126 -32.78 24.19 10.44
N GLN A 127 -33.38 23.44 9.52
CA GLN A 127 -34.83 23.23 9.47
C GLN A 127 -35.37 22.52 10.70
N ALA A 128 -34.61 21.59 11.30
CA ALA A 128 -35.00 20.95 12.55
C ALA A 128 -34.99 21.96 13.71
N LEU A 129 -33.95 22.80 13.82
CA LEU A 129 -33.90 23.85 14.84
C LEU A 129 -35.03 24.89 14.67
N ASP A 130 -35.27 25.29 13.42
CA ASP A 130 -36.37 26.18 13.04
C ASP A 130 -37.74 25.55 13.34
N GLY A 131 -37.93 24.28 12.98
CA GLY A 131 -39.15 23.53 13.19
C GLY A 131 -39.50 23.36 14.69
N VAL A 132 -38.51 23.31 15.57
CA VAL A 132 -38.75 23.31 17.03
C VAL A 132 -39.35 24.63 17.50
N LEU A 133 -38.85 25.76 16.99
CA LEU A 133 -39.41 27.07 17.32
C LEU A 133 -40.79 27.28 16.70
N ASP A 134 -41.02 26.75 15.50
CA ASP A 134 -42.31 26.81 14.83
C ASP A 134 -43.35 25.97 15.58
N ALA A 135 -43.03 24.73 15.98
CA ALA A 135 -43.90 23.89 16.81
C ALA A 135 -44.20 24.52 18.18
N ALA A 136 -43.21 25.18 18.79
CA ALA A 136 -43.41 25.93 20.02
C ALA A 136 -44.40 27.10 19.81
N SER A 137 -44.35 27.77 18.64
CA SER A 137 -45.19 28.93 18.34
C SER A 137 -46.65 28.57 18.07
N GLU A 138 -46.90 27.37 17.54
CA GLU A 138 -48.25 26.83 17.33
C GLU A 138 -48.96 26.52 18.64
N LEU A 139 -48.22 26.01 19.63
CA LEU A 139 -48.76 25.61 20.93
C LEU A 139 -48.86 26.79 21.90
N VAL A 140 -47.89 27.70 21.86
CA VAL A 140 -47.75 28.79 22.84
C VAL A 140 -47.31 30.07 22.12
N ARG A 141 -48.18 31.09 22.11
CA ARG A 141 -47.93 32.39 21.43
C ARG A 141 -46.80 33.21 22.07
N PHE A 142 -45.54 33.13 21.66
CA PHE A 142 -44.48 33.97 22.25
C PHE A 142 -44.10 35.19 21.38
N GLU A 143 -43.58 36.24 22.03
CA GLU A 143 -43.06 37.42 21.32
C GLU A 143 -41.61 37.21 20.86
N ARG A 144 -40.83 36.42 21.61
CA ARG A 144 -39.47 36.03 21.25
C ARG A 144 -39.22 34.58 21.65
N GLY A 145 -38.56 33.83 20.79
CA GLY A 145 -38.11 32.47 21.06
C GLY A 145 -36.66 32.30 20.67
N THR A 146 -35.87 31.65 21.51
CA THR A 146 -34.47 31.30 21.23
C THR A 146 -34.19 29.85 21.59
N LEU A 147 -33.33 29.24 20.80
CA LEU A 147 -32.84 27.89 21.01
C LEU A 147 -31.33 27.96 21.18
N ALA A 148 -30.86 27.67 22.39
CA ALA A 148 -29.43 27.63 22.71
C ALA A 148 -28.97 26.18 22.82
N LEU A 149 -27.88 25.83 22.15
CA LEU A 149 -27.28 24.50 22.22
C LEU A 149 -25.97 24.56 23.01
N VAL A 150 -25.62 23.43 23.63
CA VAL A 150 -24.37 23.29 24.37
C VAL A 150 -23.22 23.14 23.38
N ASP A 151 -22.23 24.02 23.49
CA ASP A 151 -20.93 23.85 22.88
C ASP A 151 -20.05 23.04 23.85
N GLU A 152 -19.84 21.75 23.53
CA GLU A 152 -19.05 20.81 24.34
C GLU A 152 -17.59 21.24 24.49
N VAL A 153 -17.06 22.08 23.59
CA VAL A 153 -15.65 22.50 23.63
C VAL A 153 -15.44 23.67 24.59
N GLN A 154 -16.42 24.57 24.68
CA GLN A 154 -16.31 25.80 25.49
C GLN A 154 -17.14 25.74 26.78
N GLU A 155 -17.91 24.68 27.00
CA GLU A 155 -18.89 24.55 28.09
C GLU A 155 -19.88 25.74 28.16
N GLU A 156 -20.22 26.28 27.00
CA GLU A 156 -21.08 27.45 26.84
C GLU A 156 -22.37 27.10 26.08
N LEU A 157 -23.44 27.80 26.41
CA LEU A 157 -24.69 27.82 25.67
C LEU A 157 -24.60 28.86 24.55
N LYS A 158 -24.64 28.39 23.32
CA LYS A 158 -24.63 29.20 22.12
C LYS A 158 -26.02 29.22 21.48
N VAL A 159 -26.55 30.41 21.21
CA VAL A 159 -27.82 30.52 20.49
C VAL A 159 -27.60 30.14 19.03
N GLU A 160 -28.32 29.12 18.56
CA GLU A 160 -28.21 28.59 17.20
C GLU A 160 -29.46 28.89 16.36
N ALA A 161 -30.60 29.14 17.00
CA ALA A 161 -31.82 29.59 16.32
C ALA A 161 -32.59 30.62 17.15
N ALA A 162 -33.23 31.57 16.47
CA ALA A 162 -34.06 32.59 17.09
C ALA A 162 -35.28 32.92 16.21
N ARG A 163 -36.39 33.25 16.86
CA ARG A 163 -37.63 33.73 16.24
C ARG A 163 -38.06 35.05 16.86
N ASN A 164 -38.51 35.97 16.01
CA ASN A 164 -39.02 37.29 16.39
C ASN A 164 -38.01 38.14 17.20
N SER A 165 -36.71 37.90 17.02
CA SER A 165 -35.64 38.68 17.64
C SER A 165 -35.15 39.78 16.68
N PRO A 166 -35.03 41.04 17.13
CA PRO A 166 -34.40 42.11 16.36
C PRO A 166 -32.87 42.05 16.43
N ILE A 167 -32.31 41.20 17.30
CA ILE A 167 -30.86 40.95 17.41
C ILE A 167 -30.53 39.74 16.52
N ALA A 168 -29.54 39.89 15.65
CA ALA A 168 -29.03 38.80 14.83
C ALA A 168 -28.39 37.72 15.73
N ILE A 169 -28.54 36.44 15.38
CA ILE A 169 -27.99 35.31 16.16
C ILE A 169 -26.48 35.46 16.40
N SER A 170 -25.75 36.04 15.43
CA SER A 170 -24.31 36.33 15.52
C SER A 170 -23.93 37.36 16.59
N GLU A 171 -24.87 38.19 17.02
CA GLU A 171 -24.67 39.26 18.00
C GLU A 171 -25.25 38.90 19.38
N MET A 172 -25.85 37.72 19.52
CA MET A 172 -26.40 37.26 20.79
C MET A 172 -25.30 36.78 21.74
N SER A 173 -25.44 37.15 23.02
CA SER A 173 -24.50 36.78 24.08
C SER A 173 -24.45 35.27 24.30
N ARG A 174 -23.24 34.74 24.54
CA ARG A 174 -23.00 33.37 25.00
C ARG A 174 -23.06 33.34 26.52
N PHE A 175 -23.58 32.26 27.08
CA PHE A 175 -23.73 32.11 28.53
C PHE A 175 -23.11 30.80 28.98
N LYS A 176 -22.48 30.77 30.16
CA LYS A 176 -21.99 29.51 30.73
C LYS A 176 -23.14 28.63 31.20
N VAL A 177 -22.95 27.31 31.17
CA VAL A 177 -23.90 26.38 31.80
C VAL A 177 -24.00 26.70 33.29
N GLY A 178 -25.22 26.85 33.82
CA GLY A 178 -25.49 27.31 35.18
C GLY A 178 -25.63 28.83 35.36
N GLU A 179 -25.34 29.64 34.34
CA GLU A 179 -25.48 31.10 34.39
C GLU A 179 -26.80 31.56 33.73
N GLY A 180 -27.50 32.49 34.38
CA GLY A 180 -28.78 33.00 33.90
C GLY A 180 -29.92 31.98 33.99
N ILE A 181 -31.12 32.37 33.52
CA ILE A 181 -32.32 31.49 33.57
C ILE A 181 -32.13 30.25 32.69
N ALA A 182 -31.57 30.41 31.48
CA ALA A 182 -31.33 29.29 30.56
C ALA A 182 -30.24 28.33 31.09
N GLY A 183 -29.11 28.85 31.55
CA GLY A 183 -28.05 28.02 32.12
C GLY A 183 -28.49 27.28 33.38
N TRP A 184 -29.30 27.90 34.23
CA TRP A 184 -29.88 27.25 35.42
C TRP A 184 -30.82 26.10 35.05
N ALA A 185 -31.71 26.31 34.07
CA ALA A 185 -32.65 25.29 33.61
C ALA A 185 -31.94 24.03 33.09
N LEU A 186 -30.82 24.23 32.39
CA LEU A 186 -30.00 23.12 31.91
C LEU A 186 -29.24 22.41 33.05
N SER A 187 -28.63 23.16 33.97
CA SER A 187 -27.82 22.57 35.05
C SER A 187 -28.67 21.78 36.06
N HIS A 188 -29.86 22.28 36.37
CA HIS A 188 -30.82 21.61 37.27
C HIS A 188 -31.70 20.61 36.53
N ARG A 189 -31.68 20.60 35.19
CA ARG A 189 -32.49 19.73 34.32
C ARG A 189 -33.99 19.89 34.57
N GLU A 190 -34.41 21.10 34.94
CA GLU A 190 -35.78 21.42 35.30
C GLU A 190 -36.28 22.63 34.50
N PRO A 191 -37.54 22.61 34.02
CA PRO A 191 -38.12 23.76 33.33
C PRO A 191 -38.41 24.89 34.33
N VAL A 192 -38.17 26.13 33.90
CA VAL A 192 -38.36 27.34 34.70
C VAL A 192 -39.44 28.21 34.10
N LEU A 193 -40.40 28.61 34.93
CA LEU A 193 -41.39 29.65 34.62
C LEU A 193 -41.11 30.90 35.47
N VAL A 194 -40.81 32.01 34.82
CA VAL A 194 -40.68 33.32 35.44
C VAL A 194 -41.85 34.19 34.98
N ARG A 195 -42.72 34.58 35.92
CA ARG A 195 -43.90 35.42 35.61
C ARG A 195 -43.56 36.91 35.47
N ASP A 196 -42.55 37.38 36.21
CA ASP A 196 -42.03 38.75 36.10
C ASP A 196 -40.51 38.76 36.28
N SER A 197 -39.79 39.15 35.23
CA SER A 197 -38.33 39.19 35.21
C SER A 197 -37.70 40.14 36.24
N ARG A 198 -38.45 41.10 36.79
CA ARG A 198 -37.96 41.99 37.88
C ARG A 198 -37.83 41.27 39.22
N SER A 199 -38.58 40.18 39.39
CA SER A 199 -38.65 39.44 40.65
C SER A 199 -37.61 38.31 40.76
N ASP A 200 -36.91 37.98 39.67
CA ASP A 200 -35.97 36.86 39.62
C ASP A 200 -34.51 37.36 39.49
N ALA A 201 -33.72 37.15 40.55
CA ALA A 201 -32.31 37.54 40.60
C ALA A 201 -31.43 36.80 39.57
N ARG A 202 -31.92 35.72 38.97
CA ARG A 202 -31.23 34.97 37.90
C ARG A 202 -31.32 35.66 36.55
N PHE A 203 -32.22 36.64 36.39
CA PHE A 203 -32.34 37.42 35.17
C PHE A 203 -31.24 38.47 35.08
N LYS A 204 -30.16 38.18 34.34
CA LYS A 204 -29.17 39.19 33.94
C LYS A 204 -29.69 39.89 32.68
N ALA A 205 -30.31 41.05 32.85
CA ALA A 205 -30.74 41.86 31.71
C ALA A 205 -29.51 42.28 30.89
N SER A 206 -29.48 41.90 29.60
CA SER A 206 -28.42 42.34 28.69
C SER A 206 -28.62 43.78 28.20
N ASP A 207 -29.76 44.42 28.53
CA ASP A 207 -30.11 45.77 28.10
C ASP A 207 -31.16 46.42 29.04
N PRO A 208 -30.85 47.57 29.70
CA PRO A 208 -31.78 48.30 30.56
C PRO A 208 -33.02 48.87 29.87
N SER A 209 -33.04 48.91 28.53
CA SER A 209 -34.17 49.45 27.75
C SER A 209 -35.31 48.44 27.54
N HIS A 210 -35.12 47.17 27.90
CA HIS A 210 -36.09 46.11 27.66
C HIS A 210 -37.11 46.00 28.81
N GLN A 211 -38.39 46.15 28.46
CA GLN A 211 -39.54 46.03 29.37
C GLN A 211 -39.55 44.70 30.15
N PRO A 212 -40.16 44.64 31.36
CA PRO A 212 -40.32 43.41 32.13
C PRO A 212 -41.05 42.34 31.31
N ARG A 213 -40.52 41.11 31.35
CA ARG A 213 -41.02 39.97 30.57
C ARG A 213 -41.33 38.78 31.45
N SER A 214 -42.28 37.97 31.00
CA SER A 214 -42.45 36.61 31.46
C SER A 214 -41.61 35.68 30.57
N PHE A 215 -40.93 34.71 31.17
CA PHE A 215 -40.07 33.75 30.48
C PHE A 215 -40.45 32.31 30.82
N ILE A 216 -40.35 31.44 29.83
CA ILE A 216 -40.23 30.01 30.05
C ILE A 216 -38.89 29.56 29.48
N ALA A 217 -38.09 28.85 30.29
CA ALA A 217 -36.89 28.18 29.85
C ALA A 217 -37.03 26.68 30.11
N VAL A 218 -36.94 25.87 29.06
CA VAL A 218 -37.10 24.42 29.15
C VAL A 218 -35.83 23.74 28.60
N PRO A 219 -35.20 22.84 29.37
CA PRO A 219 -34.05 22.11 28.88
C PRO A 219 -34.46 21.07 27.82
N LEU A 220 -33.64 20.93 26.78
CA LEU A 220 -33.74 19.90 25.75
C LEU A 220 -32.96 18.68 26.24
N LEU A 221 -33.66 17.71 26.82
CA LEU A 221 -33.03 16.53 27.42
C LEU A 221 -33.22 15.31 26.52
N ALA A 222 -32.13 14.68 26.08
CA ALA A 222 -32.14 13.42 25.37
C ALA A 222 -31.45 12.35 26.25
N GLY A 223 -32.26 11.57 26.97
CA GLY A 223 -31.74 10.60 27.94
C GLY A 223 -30.93 11.27 29.06
N LYS A 224 -29.64 10.92 29.18
CA LYS A 224 -28.74 11.47 30.21
C LYS A 224 -28.05 12.76 29.78
N GLU A 225 -28.13 13.16 28.52
CA GLU A 225 -27.45 14.35 28.00
C GLU A 225 -28.42 15.53 27.83
N GLY A 226 -27.95 16.73 28.15
CA GLY A 226 -28.68 17.98 27.92
C GLY A 226 -28.14 18.66 26.67
N LEU A 227 -28.93 18.68 25.61
CA LEU A 227 -28.50 19.21 24.30
C LEU A 227 -28.49 20.74 24.27
N GLY A 228 -29.33 21.37 25.08
CA GLY A 228 -29.59 22.80 24.99
C GLY A 228 -30.82 23.24 25.77
N VAL A 229 -31.29 24.46 25.49
CA VAL A 229 -32.42 25.10 26.17
C VAL A 229 -33.28 25.86 25.17
N LEU A 230 -34.59 25.60 25.21
CA LEU A 230 -35.61 26.39 24.55
C LEU A 230 -36.06 27.50 25.50
N THR A 231 -35.88 28.75 25.11
CA THR A 231 -36.34 29.91 25.89
C THR A 231 -37.36 30.70 25.09
N VAL A 232 -38.50 30.99 25.71
CA VAL A 232 -39.53 31.87 25.13
C VAL A 232 -39.85 33.02 26.06
N ALA A 233 -40.20 34.16 25.49
CA ALA A 233 -40.49 35.39 26.22
C ALA A 233 -41.75 36.09 25.71
N ARG A 234 -42.50 36.70 26.63
CA ARG A 234 -43.66 37.58 26.40
C ARG A 234 -43.58 38.80 27.31
N THR A 235 -44.37 39.83 27.02
CA THR A 235 -44.58 40.95 27.93
C THR A 235 -45.14 40.50 29.29
N ALA A 236 -44.72 41.14 30.38
CA ALA A 236 -45.21 40.82 31.73
C ALA A 236 -46.71 41.10 31.94
N SER A 237 -47.37 41.82 31.02
CA SER A 237 -48.83 42.02 31.01
C SER A 237 -49.62 40.78 30.62
N ASP A 238 -49.00 39.82 29.91
CA ASP A 238 -49.56 38.51 29.57
C ASP A 238 -48.60 37.39 30.04
N PRO A 239 -48.53 37.13 31.36
CA PRO A 239 -47.57 36.19 31.91
C PRO A 239 -47.91 34.75 31.51
N PHE A 240 -46.88 33.94 31.28
CA PHE A 240 -47.05 32.53 30.96
C PHE A 240 -47.70 31.76 32.12
N THR A 241 -48.50 30.76 31.76
CA THR A 241 -49.19 29.88 32.70
C THR A 241 -48.44 28.54 32.89
N ASP A 242 -48.81 27.80 33.93
CA ASP A 242 -48.30 26.43 34.13
C ASP A 242 -48.73 25.48 33.02
N GLN A 243 -49.83 25.79 32.31
CA GLN A 243 -50.25 25.03 31.14
C GLN A 243 -49.31 25.27 29.96
N ASP A 244 -48.87 26.51 29.73
CA ASP A 244 -47.86 26.83 28.71
C ASP A 244 -46.53 26.13 28.99
N LEU A 245 -46.11 26.10 30.26
CA LEU A 245 -44.91 25.38 30.71
C LEU A 245 -45.00 23.87 30.39
N ARG A 246 -46.14 23.24 30.69
CA ARG A 246 -46.36 21.81 30.38
C ARG A 246 -46.36 21.54 28.88
N SER A 247 -46.99 22.39 28.08
CA SER A 247 -47.00 22.25 26.61
C SER A 247 -45.60 22.37 26.03
N LEU A 248 -44.84 23.40 26.43
CA LEU A 248 -43.46 23.59 25.97
C LEU A 248 -42.51 22.51 26.47
N SER A 249 -42.75 21.97 27.67
CA SER A 249 -41.96 20.84 28.20
C SER A 249 -42.10 19.58 27.33
N ARG A 250 -43.30 19.32 26.78
CA ARG A 250 -43.50 18.20 25.84
C ARG A 250 -42.79 18.45 24.53
N VAL A 251 -42.95 19.65 23.96
CA VAL A 251 -42.25 20.04 22.71
C VAL A 251 -40.74 19.91 22.88
N ALA A 252 -40.18 20.38 23.99
CA ALA A 252 -38.75 20.30 24.26
C ALA A 252 -38.23 18.85 24.33
N ASN A 253 -39.02 17.93 24.89
CA ASN A 253 -38.64 16.52 24.99
C ASN A 253 -38.67 15.81 23.63
N ASP A 254 -39.71 16.06 22.83
CA ASP A 254 -39.83 15.50 21.47
C ASP A 254 -38.77 16.12 20.54
N ALA A 255 -38.55 17.43 20.67
CA ALA A 255 -37.51 18.18 19.97
C ALA A 255 -36.11 17.66 20.28
N ALA A 256 -35.81 17.38 21.55
CA ALA A 256 -34.50 16.86 21.95
C ALA A 256 -34.20 15.53 21.23
N THR A 257 -35.17 14.63 21.17
CA THR A 257 -35.03 13.34 20.48
C THR A 257 -34.83 13.53 18.96
N ALA A 258 -35.62 14.41 18.33
CA ALA A 258 -35.51 14.69 16.91
C ALA A 258 -34.17 15.34 16.54
N LEU A 259 -33.69 16.28 17.36
CA LEU A 259 -32.40 16.94 17.17
C LEU A 259 -31.23 15.96 17.38
N THR A 260 -31.27 15.08 18.37
CA THR A 260 -30.23 14.03 18.52
C THR A 260 -30.15 13.15 17.27
N ASN A 261 -31.29 12.73 16.72
CA ASN A 261 -31.33 11.91 15.52
C ASN A 261 -30.77 12.67 14.30
N ALA A 262 -31.15 13.94 14.13
CA ALA A 262 -30.63 14.78 13.05
C ALA A 262 -29.10 14.98 13.17
N ARG A 263 -28.58 15.23 14.38
CA ARG A 263 -27.14 15.34 14.65
C ARG A 263 -26.41 14.03 14.31
N LEU A 264 -26.95 12.88 14.72
CA LEU A 264 -26.36 11.58 14.43
C LEU A 264 -26.29 11.29 12.93
N VAL A 265 -27.39 11.56 12.20
CA VAL A 265 -27.42 11.40 10.74
C VAL A 265 -26.41 12.31 10.05
N ALA A 266 -26.26 13.56 10.50
CA ALA A 266 -25.28 14.49 9.95
C ALA A 266 -23.83 13.99 10.17
N VAL A 267 -23.51 13.48 11.37
CA VAL A 267 -22.19 12.89 11.68
C VAL A 267 -21.92 11.65 10.83
N LEU A 268 -22.91 10.76 10.69
CA LEU A 268 -22.77 9.56 9.86
C LEU A 268 -22.52 9.90 8.39
N LYS A 269 -23.26 10.87 7.83
CA LYS A 269 -23.05 11.36 6.46
C LYS A 269 -21.65 11.96 6.29
N GLN A 270 -21.19 12.79 7.22
CA GLN A 270 -19.85 13.37 7.17
C GLN A 270 -18.76 12.29 7.20
N ARG A 271 -18.95 11.25 8.01
CA ARG A 271 -18.02 10.12 8.08
C ARG A 271 -18.01 9.30 6.80
N GLU A 272 -19.16 9.10 6.17
CA GLU A 272 -19.27 8.43 4.87
C GLU A 272 -18.59 9.22 3.75
N ASP A 273 -18.84 10.52 3.65
CA ASP A 273 -18.19 11.39 2.67
C ASP A 273 -16.67 11.36 2.84
N HIS A 274 -16.19 11.38 4.08
CA HIS A 274 -14.77 11.27 4.40
C HIS A 274 -14.18 9.93 3.93
N LEU A 275 -14.86 8.80 4.22
CA LEU A 275 -14.42 7.48 3.78
C LEU A 275 -14.46 7.34 2.25
N SER A 276 -15.48 7.89 1.59
CA SER A 276 -15.56 7.89 0.13
C SER A 276 -14.40 8.67 -0.51
N ALA A 277 -14.03 9.82 0.06
CA ALA A 277 -12.90 10.59 -0.43
C ALA A 277 -11.59 9.79 -0.29
N LEU A 278 -11.39 9.10 0.85
CA LEU A 278 -10.22 8.24 1.05
C LEU A 278 -10.18 7.06 0.07
N VAL A 279 -11.31 6.39 -0.16
CA VAL A 279 -11.41 5.27 -1.11
C VAL A 279 -11.16 5.75 -2.54
N GLN A 280 -11.70 6.92 -2.92
CA GLN A 280 -11.45 7.48 -4.25
C GLN A 280 -9.97 7.85 -4.43
N LYS A 281 -9.34 8.48 -3.44
CA LYS A 281 -7.91 8.78 -3.46
C LYS A 281 -7.06 7.50 -3.52
N ALA A 282 -7.44 6.46 -2.79
CA ALA A 282 -6.80 5.14 -2.88
C ALA A 282 -6.96 4.54 -4.29
N ARG A 283 -8.13 4.64 -4.92
CA ARG A 283 -8.35 4.13 -6.28
C ARG A 283 -7.48 4.84 -7.32
N GLU A 284 -7.35 6.15 -7.21
CA GLU A 284 -6.47 6.96 -8.08
C GLU A 284 -5.00 6.51 -7.90
N LEU A 285 -4.56 6.24 -6.67
CA LEU A 285 -3.26 5.63 -6.35
C LEU A 285 -3.05 4.26 -7.03
N TRP A 286 -4.07 3.40 -7.07
CA TRP A 286 -3.98 2.06 -7.66
C TRP A 286 -4.12 2.03 -9.19
N SER A 287 -4.54 3.13 -9.81
CA SER A 287 -4.74 3.24 -11.27
C SER A 287 -3.51 3.74 -12.05
N ALA A 288 -2.50 4.22 -11.33
CA ALA A 288 -1.28 4.75 -11.93
C ALA A 288 -0.28 3.63 -12.24
N ASP A 289 0.02 3.44 -13.52
CA ASP A 289 1.03 2.49 -14.02
C ASP A 289 2.48 3.04 -13.92
N ASP A 290 2.64 4.31 -13.53
CA ASP A 290 3.94 5.00 -13.46
C ASP A 290 4.20 5.48 -12.03
N ILE A 291 5.37 5.10 -11.51
CA ILE A 291 5.84 5.50 -10.18
C ILE A 291 5.85 7.03 -9.99
N ASN A 292 6.11 7.80 -11.05
CA ASN A 292 6.10 9.26 -10.97
C ASN A 292 4.69 9.83 -10.75
N GLN A 293 3.67 9.20 -11.34
CA GLN A 293 2.27 9.62 -11.17
C GLN A 293 1.78 9.32 -9.76
N VAL A 294 2.11 8.12 -9.24
CA VAL A 294 1.84 7.76 -7.83
C VAL A 294 2.51 8.76 -6.89
N VAL A 295 3.78 9.06 -7.09
CA VAL A 295 4.54 9.97 -6.23
C VAL A 295 3.97 11.39 -6.27
N GLN A 296 3.65 11.93 -7.45
CA GLN A 296 3.04 13.26 -7.57
C GLN A 296 1.67 13.32 -6.89
N PHE A 297 0.86 12.29 -7.04
CA PHE A 297 -0.45 12.20 -6.39
C PHE A 297 -0.34 12.14 -4.85
N VAL A 298 0.61 11.38 -4.34
CA VAL A 298 0.89 11.31 -2.89
C VAL A 298 1.28 12.70 -2.38
N LEU A 299 2.15 13.41 -3.10
CA LEU A 299 2.63 14.72 -2.70
C LEU A 299 1.51 15.77 -2.71
N SER A 300 0.69 15.84 -3.77
CA SER A 300 -0.43 16.79 -3.85
C SER A 300 -1.52 16.51 -2.81
N SER A 301 -1.89 15.24 -2.63
CA SER A 301 -2.89 14.85 -1.63
C SER A 301 -2.43 15.12 -0.21
N SER A 302 -1.13 14.95 0.08
CA SER A 302 -0.55 15.24 1.39
C SER A 302 -0.51 16.74 1.69
N GLN A 303 -0.33 17.59 0.66
CA GLN A 303 -0.44 19.04 0.80
C GLN A 303 -1.88 19.45 1.15
N GLU A 304 -2.88 18.90 0.46
CA GLU A 304 -4.30 19.20 0.75
C GLU A 304 -4.73 18.79 2.15
N LEU A 305 -4.31 17.60 2.63
CA LEU A 305 -4.74 17.07 3.94
C LEU A 305 -4.30 17.94 5.13
N VAL A 306 -3.18 18.65 4.98
CA VAL A 306 -2.56 19.43 6.07
C VAL A 306 -2.50 20.93 5.73
N ASN A 307 -3.10 21.37 4.61
CA ASN A 307 -2.90 22.71 4.06
C ASN A 307 -1.41 23.11 3.99
N GLY A 308 -0.60 22.25 3.38
CA GLY A 308 0.83 22.49 3.16
C GLY A 308 1.09 23.23 1.85
N LYS A 309 2.13 24.07 1.82
CA LYS A 309 2.65 24.71 0.59
C LYS A 309 3.62 23.81 -0.18
N GLY A 310 4.23 22.84 0.49
CA GLY A 310 5.20 21.95 -0.13
C GLY A 310 5.16 20.57 0.49
N ALA A 311 5.56 19.55 -0.27
CA ALA A 311 5.70 18.19 0.22
C ALA A 311 6.95 17.53 -0.39
N LEU A 312 7.55 16.62 0.36
CA LEU A 312 8.72 15.85 -0.05
C LEU A 312 8.59 14.41 0.44
N LEU A 313 8.83 13.47 -0.47
CA LEU A 313 8.80 12.05 -0.19
C LEU A 313 10.21 11.47 -0.39
N ALA A 314 10.74 10.86 0.68
CA ALA A 314 12.02 10.17 0.64
C ALA A 314 11.83 8.72 1.08
N LEU A 315 12.40 7.77 0.33
CA LEU A 315 12.39 6.35 0.71
C LEU A 315 13.81 5.86 0.99
N ARG A 316 13.93 4.91 1.91
CA ARG A 316 15.21 4.27 2.18
C ARG A 316 15.63 3.38 1.00
N ASN A 317 16.87 3.55 0.57
CA ASN A 317 17.54 2.66 -0.36
C ASN A 317 18.08 1.44 0.43
N PRO A 318 17.66 0.21 0.09
CA PRO A 318 18.07 -0.98 0.84
C PRO A 318 19.56 -1.31 0.68
N LYS A 319 20.25 -0.79 -0.35
CA LYS A 319 21.67 -1.08 -0.60
C LYS A 319 22.63 -0.17 0.16
N THR A 320 22.33 1.12 0.24
CA THR A 320 23.17 2.12 0.91
C THR A 320 22.66 2.45 2.31
N SER A 321 21.47 1.96 2.67
CA SER A 321 20.68 2.41 3.82
C SER A 321 20.31 3.90 3.79
N GLU A 322 20.66 4.67 2.77
CA GLU A 322 20.42 6.10 2.66
C GLU A 322 18.98 6.43 2.28
N LEU A 323 18.49 7.63 2.64
CA LEU A 323 17.18 8.14 2.21
C LEU A 323 17.35 8.87 0.89
N GLU A 324 16.69 8.37 -0.15
CA GLU A 324 16.69 8.96 -1.47
C GLU A 324 15.36 9.70 -1.70
N VAL A 325 15.45 10.95 -2.14
CA VAL A 325 14.28 11.76 -2.48
C VAL A 325 13.71 11.25 -3.81
N ILE A 326 12.50 10.74 -3.78
CA ILE A 326 11.82 10.22 -4.97
C ILE A 326 10.98 11.30 -5.64
N GLY A 327 10.46 12.24 -4.85
CA GLY A 327 9.70 13.34 -5.40
C GLY A 327 9.53 14.49 -4.41
N SER A 328 9.30 15.66 -4.98
CA SER A 328 8.96 16.86 -4.25
C SER A 328 7.93 17.67 -5.04
N SER A 329 7.11 18.43 -4.34
CA SER A 329 6.12 19.33 -4.90
C SER A 329 6.09 20.62 -4.09
N GLY A 330 6.03 21.76 -4.76
CA GLY A 330 5.98 23.08 -4.11
C GLY A 330 7.28 23.53 -3.42
N ILE A 331 8.41 22.84 -3.64
CA ILE A 331 9.71 23.17 -3.04
C ILE A 331 10.65 23.73 -4.11
N PRO A 332 11.24 24.92 -3.91
CA PRO A 332 12.23 25.49 -4.81
C PRO A 332 13.43 24.55 -5.05
N PRO A 333 13.94 24.44 -6.29
CA PRO A 333 15.04 23.53 -6.63
C PRO A 333 16.34 23.86 -5.90
N GLU A 334 16.57 25.10 -5.46
CA GLU A 334 17.74 25.48 -4.65
C GLU A 334 17.76 24.77 -3.28
N ILE A 335 16.57 24.46 -2.74
CA ILE A 335 16.40 23.73 -1.46
C ILE A 335 16.57 22.22 -1.69
N LEU A 336 16.24 21.71 -2.88
CA LEU A 336 16.39 20.29 -3.24
C LEU A 336 17.84 19.89 -3.56
N GLN A 337 18.67 20.83 -4.04
CA GLN A 337 20.07 20.57 -4.38
C GLN A 337 20.97 20.37 -3.17
N GLN A 338 20.56 20.82 -2.00
CA GLN A 338 21.24 20.48 -0.77
C GLN A 338 20.87 19.05 -0.40
N ARG A 339 21.84 18.13 -0.48
CA ARG A 339 21.72 16.77 0.07
C ARG A 339 21.10 16.91 1.47
N ILE A 340 19.89 16.40 1.63
CA ILE A 340 19.22 16.36 2.93
C ILE A 340 20.24 15.76 3.90
N ALA A 341 20.72 16.56 4.85
CA ALA A 341 21.67 16.11 5.83
C ALA A 341 21.02 14.96 6.62
N TRP A 342 21.45 13.74 6.32
CA TRP A 342 21.22 12.57 7.15
C TRP A 342 21.62 12.94 8.58
N GLY A 343 20.62 13.17 9.46
CA GLY A 343 20.84 13.56 10.85
C GLY A 343 20.09 14.79 11.37
N ALA A 344 19.24 15.46 10.58
CA ALA A 344 18.28 16.40 11.17
C ALA A 344 17.23 15.63 12.01
N PRO A 345 16.88 16.10 13.24
CA PRO A 345 16.13 15.30 14.22
C PRO A 345 14.83 14.70 13.66
N ALA A 346 14.08 15.48 12.87
CA ALA A 346 12.74 15.12 12.44
C ALA A 346 12.68 13.79 11.64
N ALA A 347 13.42 13.65 10.53
CA ALA A 347 13.33 12.44 9.71
C ALA A 347 13.94 11.21 10.40
N SER A 348 15.06 11.40 11.13
CA SER A 348 15.74 10.30 11.82
C SER A 348 14.93 9.79 13.02
N ASP A 349 14.32 10.69 13.80
CA ASP A 349 13.52 10.30 14.95
C ASP A 349 12.14 9.80 14.56
N VAL A 350 11.53 10.31 13.48
CA VAL A 350 10.29 9.72 12.94
C VAL A 350 10.53 8.28 12.48
N MET A 351 11.68 8.01 11.84
CA MET A 351 12.06 6.63 11.48
C MET A 351 12.39 5.75 12.70
N ARG A 352 13.04 6.32 13.73
CA ARG A 352 13.43 5.59 14.95
C ARG A 352 12.24 5.29 15.86
N THR A 353 11.32 6.24 15.99
CA THR A 353 10.21 6.20 16.96
C THR A 353 8.87 5.82 16.35
N GLY A 354 8.72 5.94 15.03
CA GLY A 354 7.44 5.75 14.32
C GLY A 354 6.36 6.77 14.70
N LYS A 355 6.72 7.83 15.45
CA LYS A 355 5.80 8.87 15.88
C LYS A 355 5.88 10.07 14.93
N PRO A 356 4.74 10.72 14.62
CA PRO A 356 4.73 11.94 13.82
C PRO A 356 5.47 13.05 14.57
N TRP A 357 6.28 13.81 13.83
CA TRP A 357 7.05 14.94 14.34
C TRP A 357 6.52 16.24 13.76
N VAL A 358 6.21 17.21 14.62
CA VAL A 358 5.79 18.55 14.22
C VAL A 358 6.74 19.56 14.88
N SER A 359 7.40 20.40 14.08
CA SER A 359 8.32 21.41 14.59
C SER A 359 8.32 22.67 13.73
N PRO A 360 8.48 23.86 14.34
CA PRO A 360 8.71 25.08 13.58
C PRO A 360 10.05 24.99 12.84
N MET A 361 10.10 25.57 11.65
CA MET A 361 11.19 25.36 10.70
C MET A 361 12.47 26.12 11.07
N ARG A 362 12.32 27.21 11.82
CA ARG A 362 13.42 28.03 12.39
C ARG A 362 14.39 27.22 13.27
N ASP A 363 13.90 26.17 13.92
CA ASP A 363 14.68 25.34 14.85
C ASP A 363 15.41 24.18 14.15
N LEU A 364 15.10 23.94 12.87
CA LEU A 364 15.59 22.80 12.09
C LEU A 364 16.66 23.16 11.05
N LEU A 365 16.85 24.44 10.75
CA LEU A 365 17.70 24.89 9.64
C LEU A 365 19.04 25.48 10.11
N PRO A 366 20.15 25.19 9.40
CA PRO A 366 21.38 25.94 9.53
C PRO A 366 21.15 27.45 9.26
N PRO A 367 21.88 28.37 9.94
CA PRO A 367 21.66 29.82 9.83
C PRO A 367 21.65 30.36 8.39
N ALA A 368 22.43 29.74 7.50
CA ALA A 368 22.55 30.14 6.09
C ALA A 368 21.28 29.89 5.24
N LEU A 369 20.36 29.03 5.68
CA LEU A 369 19.14 28.67 4.97
C LEU A 369 17.88 29.29 5.55
N VAL A 370 17.97 29.90 6.74
CA VAL A 370 16.83 30.51 7.42
C VAL A 370 16.24 31.61 6.54
N ASP A 371 17.07 32.47 5.95
CA ASP A 371 16.59 33.59 5.12
C ASP A 371 15.92 33.12 3.81
N THR A 372 16.42 32.05 3.20
CA THR A 372 15.86 31.48 1.96
C THR A 372 14.53 30.78 2.21
N VAL A 373 14.41 30.01 3.30
CA VAL A 373 13.19 29.30 3.66
C VAL A 373 12.10 30.25 4.18
N THR A 374 12.50 31.28 4.93
CA THR A 374 11.59 32.34 5.40
C THR A 374 11.11 33.19 4.23
N GLY A 375 11.97 33.46 3.24
CA GLY A 375 11.60 34.12 1.98
C GLY A 375 10.66 33.30 1.09
N ALA A 376 10.74 31.96 1.14
CA ALA A 376 9.80 31.06 0.47
C ALA A 376 8.47 30.87 1.25
N GLY A 377 8.38 31.40 2.47
CA GLY A 377 7.16 31.42 3.27
C GLY A 377 6.84 30.12 4.03
N PHE A 378 7.81 29.23 4.24
CA PHE A 378 7.63 28.03 5.07
C PHE A 378 7.90 28.33 6.55
N ARG A 379 6.98 27.94 7.43
CA ARG A 379 7.05 28.21 8.88
C ARG A 379 7.07 26.96 9.75
N SER A 380 6.39 25.89 9.34
CA SER A 380 6.35 24.63 10.11
C SER A 380 6.54 23.40 9.22
N LEU A 381 7.11 22.34 9.80
CA LEU A 381 7.33 21.04 9.18
C LEU A 381 6.54 19.96 9.94
N VAL A 382 5.80 19.17 9.18
CA VAL A 382 5.16 17.93 9.64
C VAL A 382 5.86 16.76 8.95
N SER A 383 6.36 15.81 9.74
CA SER A 383 7.05 14.63 9.25
C SER A 383 6.38 13.37 9.76
N VAL A 384 6.02 12.46 8.85
CA VAL A 384 5.40 11.17 9.17
C VAL A 384 6.16 10.03 8.53
N SER A 385 6.18 8.89 9.21
CA SER A 385 6.77 7.66 8.69
C SER A 385 5.88 7.09 7.60
N CYS A 386 6.50 6.63 6.52
CA CYS A 386 5.88 5.81 5.49
C CYS A 386 6.33 4.37 5.71
N GLY A 387 5.43 3.47 6.10
CA GLY A 387 5.73 2.04 6.26
C GLY A 387 5.21 1.49 7.59
N ALA A 388 4.94 0.18 7.61
CA ALA A 388 4.36 -0.50 8.77
C ALA A 388 5.21 -0.26 10.03
N SER A 389 4.75 0.66 10.87
CA SER A 389 5.35 0.90 12.16
C SER A 389 5.03 -0.30 13.05
N GLN A 390 6.01 -1.16 13.29
CA GLN A 390 6.00 -2.05 14.44
C GLN A 390 6.17 -1.19 15.71
N ALA A 391 5.10 -0.53 16.15
CA ALA A 391 5.04 0.04 17.47
C ALA A 391 4.49 -1.01 18.44
N SER A 392 5.39 -1.53 19.29
CA SER A 392 5.12 -2.13 20.61
C SER A 392 4.71 -3.61 20.66
N GLN A 393 5.70 -4.51 20.58
CA GLN A 393 5.71 -5.69 21.45
C GLN A 393 6.71 -5.44 22.60
N PRO A 394 6.32 -5.63 23.87
CA PRO A 394 7.25 -5.49 24.98
C PRO A 394 8.29 -6.60 24.91
N ALA A 395 9.55 -6.22 25.16
CA ALA A 395 10.65 -7.15 25.31
C ALA A 395 10.34 -8.14 26.44
N ALA A 396 9.98 -9.36 26.06
CA ALA A 396 9.93 -10.49 26.97
C ALA A 396 10.35 -11.76 26.22
N GLU A 397 11.44 -12.31 26.73
CA GLU A 397 11.88 -13.70 26.64
C GLU A 397 12.58 -14.17 25.35
N GLU A 398 13.89 -14.29 25.49
CA GLU A 398 14.75 -15.24 24.78
C GLU A 398 14.07 -16.62 24.71
N GLY A 399 13.88 -17.14 23.50
CA GLY A 399 13.43 -18.52 23.34
C GLY A 399 12.96 -18.85 21.92
N LEU A 400 13.83 -19.56 21.20
CA LEU A 400 13.60 -20.29 19.94
C LEU A 400 13.61 -19.49 18.62
N LEU A 401 14.74 -19.68 17.94
CA LEU A 401 14.90 -19.74 16.48
C LEU A 401 13.67 -20.30 15.77
N SER A 402 13.01 -19.49 14.93
CA SER A 402 12.43 -19.91 13.64
C SER A 402 11.63 -18.78 12.99
N ARG A 403 12.30 -17.92 12.22
CA ARG A 403 11.80 -17.39 10.94
C ARG A 403 12.95 -16.67 10.26
N SER A 404 13.24 -17.11 9.05
CA SER A 404 14.29 -16.62 8.18
C SER A 404 14.32 -15.08 8.09
N ASP A 405 15.45 -14.49 8.48
CA ASP A 405 15.80 -13.06 8.36
C ASP A 405 15.84 -12.53 6.91
N VAL A 406 15.36 -13.31 5.94
CA VAL A 406 15.33 -12.97 4.51
C VAL A 406 14.01 -12.30 4.11
N GLU A 407 12.94 -12.43 4.91
CA GLU A 407 11.65 -11.75 4.64
C GLU A 407 11.53 -10.38 5.34
N SER A 408 12.38 -10.03 6.31
CA SER A 408 12.31 -8.74 7.04
C SER A 408 13.05 -7.58 6.36
N ALA A 409 13.74 -7.83 5.25
CA ALA A 409 14.63 -6.86 4.62
C ALA A 409 13.96 -5.93 3.57
N GLU A 410 12.67 -6.10 3.27
CA GLU A 410 11.93 -5.28 2.28
C GLU A 410 10.76 -4.48 2.88
N ASP A 411 10.94 -3.96 4.10
CA ASP A 411 10.11 -2.85 4.58
C ASP A 411 10.60 -1.55 3.93
N VAL A 412 9.77 -1.00 3.05
CA VAL A 412 9.96 0.34 2.49
C VAL A 412 9.67 1.34 3.61
N THR A 413 10.67 1.59 4.44
CA THR A 413 10.65 2.66 5.44
C THR A 413 11.05 3.96 4.75
N GLY A 414 10.13 4.90 4.67
CA GLY A 414 10.35 6.24 4.15
C GLY A 414 9.85 7.32 5.08
N VAL A 415 10.00 8.56 4.65
CA VAL A 415 9.49 9.73 5.37
C VAL A 415 8.77 10.63 4.37
N LEU A 416 7.57 11.04 4.76
CA LEU A 416 6.80 12.06 4.08
C LEU A 416 6.87 13.35 4.91
N ASN A 417 7.40 14.40 4.29
CA ASN A 417 7.55 15.72 4.87
C ASN A 417 6.56 16.68 4.21
N VAL A 418 5.75 17.36 5.00
CA VAL A 418 4.82 18.40 4.55
C VAL A 418 5.20 19.73 5.19
N TYR A 419 5.45 20.72 4.35
CA TYR A 419 5.86 22.08 4.73
C TYR A 419 4.67 23.02 4.68
N ARG A 420 4.43 23.77 5.74
CA ARG A 420 3.28 24.68 5.88
C ARG A 420 3.77 26.12 6.07
N ASP A 421 2.92 27.07 5.71
CA ASP A 421 3.17 28.51 5.88
C ASP A 421 2.57 29.11 7.16
N THR A 422 1.86 28.29 7.92
CA THR A 422 1.22 28.62 9.19
C THR A 422 1.93 27.93 10.36
N GLU A 423 1.93 28.59 11.52
CA GLU A 423 2.38 28.01 12.80
C GLU A 423 1.21 27.39 13.59
N GLU A 424 0.03 27.25 12.96
CA GLU A 424 -1.14 26.64 13.59
C GLU A 424 -0.88 25.17 13.95
N ALA A 425 -1.25 24.80 15.17
CA ALA A 425 -1.15 23.43 15.65
C ALA A 425 -1.95 22.48 14.74
N VAL A 426 -1.31 21.42 14.27
CA VAL A 426 -1.97 20.37 13.49
C VAL A 426 -2.82 19.54 14.43
N SER A 427 -4.09 19.30 14.07
CA SER A 427 -4.96 18.45 14.88
C SER A 427 -4.47 17.00 14.88
N ALA A 428 -4.71 16.26 15.97
CA ALA A 428 -4.38 14.84 16.06
C ALA A 428 -5.05 14.02 14.94
N ALA A 429 -6.28 14.38 14.55
CA ALA A 429 -7.00 13.73 13.46
C ALA A 429 -6.33 13.92 12.09
N GLN A 430 -5.82 15.12 11.79
CA GLN A 430 -5.08 15.38 10.55
C GLN A 430 -3.75 14.62 10.50
N LEU A 431 -3.05 14.49 11.65
CA LEU A 431 -1.82 13.71 11.72
C LEU A 431 -2.08 12.22 11.49
N GLU A 432 -3.15 11.68 12.08
CA GLU A 432 -3.54 10.29 11.89
C GLU A 432 -3.95 10.00 10.44
N GLN A 433 -4.71 10.90 9.81
CA GLN A 433 -5.06 10.83 8.39
C GLN A 433 -3.83 10.87 7.49
N LEU A 434 -2.89 11.79 7.73
CA LEU A 434 -1.67 11.90 6.97
C LEU A 434 -0.81 10.64 7.10
N ARG A 435 -0.73 10.06 8.30
CA ARG A 435 -0.01 8.80 8.55
C ARG A 435 -0.65 7.62 7.81
N ALA A 436 -1.97 7.45 7.93
CA ALA A 436 -2.68 6.39 7.24
C ALA A 436 -2.51 6.49 5.71
N PHE A 437 -2.54 7.72 5.19
CA PHE A 437 -2.28 7.99 3.78
C PHE A 437 -0.83 7.70 3.37
N ALA A 438 0.14 8.07 4.20
CA ALA A 438 1.56 7.79 4.00
C ALA A 438 1.88 6.28 3.98
N ASP A 439 1.19 5.48 4.81
CA ASP A 439 1.33 4.02 4.82
C ASP A 439 0.74 3.39 3.56
N GLN A 440 -0.43 3.86 3.11
CA GLN A 440 -1.03 3.41 1.84
C GLN A 440 -0.16 3.78 0.63
N ALA A 441 0.43 4.98 0.63
CA ALA A 441 1.39 5.41 -0.38
C ALA A 441 2.63 4.50 -0.43
N ALA A 442 3.16 4.10 0.72
CA ALA A 442 4.30 3.18 0.79
C ALA A 442 3.98 1.82 0.15
N VAL A 443 2.79 1.27 0.41
CA VAL A 443 2.32 0.02 -0.18
C VAL A 443 2.15 0.15 -1.70
N ALA A 444 1.56 1.24 -2.18
CA ALA A 444 1.37 1.49 -3.61
C ALA A 444 2.73 1.61 -4.34
N ILE A 445 3.68 2.36 -3.77
CA ILE A 445 5.02 2.51 -4.36
C ILE A 445 5.78 1.17 -4.35
N LYS A 446 5.63 0.36 -3.29
CA LYS A 446 6.18 -1.01 -3.22
C LYS A 446 5.62 -1.87 -4.35
N HIS A 447 4.32 -1.79 -4.60
CA HIS A 447 3.67 -2.55 -5.66
C HIS A 447 4.17 -2.17 -7.05
N VAL A 448 4.25 -0.86 -7.37
CA VAL A 448 4.74 -0.37 -8.67
C VAL A 448 6.21 -0.74 -8.89
N ARG A 449 7.08 -0.52 -7.89
CA ARG A 449 8.51 -0.92 -7.97
C ARG A 449 8.70 -2.42 -8.21
N ARG A 450 7.85 -3.24 -7.60
CA ARG A 450 7.88 -4.70 -7.79
C ARG A 450 7.48 -5.07 -9.21
N TRP A 451 6.44 -4.44 -9.75
CA TRP A 451 6.00 -4.65 -11.13
C TRP A 451 7.03 -4.23 -12.16
N ASP A 452 7.69 -3.09 -11.97
CA ASP A 452 8.77 -2.65 -12.86
C ASP A 452 9.93 -3.65 -12.89
N ARG A 453 10.35 -4.14 -11.71
CA ARG A 453 11.42 -5.15 -11.60
C ARG A 453 11.03 -6.46 -12.30
N VAL A 454 9.80 -6.92 -12.11
CA VAL A 454 9.26 -8.12 -12.76
C VAL A 454 9.19 -7.92 -14.28
N LYS A 455 8.75 -6.75 -14.75
CA LYS A 455 8.68 -6.41 -16.17
C LYS A 455 10.07 -6.39 -16.81
N GLU A 456 11.06 -5.80 -16.13
CA GLU A 456 12.45 -5.77 -16.58
C GLU A 456 13.05 -7.18 -16.64
N GLN A 457 12.79 -8.03 -15.62
CA GLN A 457 13.20 -9.45 -15.60
C GLN A 457 12.52 -10.27 -16.71
N LEU A 458 11.24 -10.04 -16.97
CA LEU A 458 10.51 -10.71 -18.06
C LEU A 458 11.03 -10.26 -19.42
N GLN A 459 11.36 -8.99 -19.61
CA GLN A 459 11.98 -8.49 -20.84
C GLN A 459 13.38 -9.06 -21.04
N THR A 460 14.19 -9.15 -19.99
CA THR A 460 15.51 -9.80 -20.09
C THR A 460 15.35 -11.29 -20.38
N SER A 461 14.47 -12.00 -19.68
CA SER A 461 14.23 -13.43 -19.91
C SER A 461 13.64 -13.70 -21.30
N SER A 462 12.74 -12.85 -21.80
CA SER A 462 12.21 -12.91 -23.16
C SER A 462 13.31 -12.69 -24.21
N SER A 463 14.19 -11.72 -23.98
CA SER A 463 15.36 -11.48 -24.86
C SER A 463 16.33 -12.66 -24.87
N VAL A 464 16.52 -13.33 -23.72
CA VAL A 464 17.35 -14.53 -23.58
C VAL A 464 16.68 -15.72 -24.27
N ASN A 465 15.38 -15.94 -24.07
CA ASN A 465 14.62 -16.98 -24.77
C ASN A 465 14.62 -16.78 -26.29
N THR A 466 14.52 -15.54 -26.76
CA THR A 466 14.59 -15.23 -28.20
C THR A 466 15.98 -15.54 -28.76
N ARG A 467 17.06 -15.26 -28.01
CA ARG A 467 18.43 -15.65 -28.38
C ARG A 467 18.65 -17.17 -28.33
N LEU A 468 18.05 -17.86 -27.36
CA LEU A 468 18.11 -19.32 -27.24
C LEU A 468 17.36 -20.00 -28.39
N MET A 469 16.16 -19.55 -28.75
CA MET A 469 15.43 -20.03 -29.92
C MET A 469 16.19 -19.75 -31.23
N GLY A 470 16.87 -18.60 -31.34
CA GLY A 470 17.77 -18.30 -32.45
C GLY A 470 18.94 -19.27 -32.54
N ARG A 471 19.55 -19.63 -31.40
CA ARG A 471 20.59 -20.66 -31.29
C ARG A 471 20.06 -22.05 -31.61
N GLU A 472 18.89 -22.44 -31.13
CA GLU A 472 18.26 -23.72 -31.45
C GLU A 472 17.95 -23.87 -32.94
N ARG A 473 17.43 -22.81 -33.59
CA ARG A 473 17.25 -22.80 -35.05
C ARG A 473 18.59 -22.94 -35.79
N TYR A 474 19.62 -22.24 -35.33
CA TYR A 474 20.96 -22.35 -35.92
C TYR A 474 21.54 -23.76 -35.74
N ILE A 475 21.36 -24.37 -34.57
CA ILE A 475 21.77 -25.77 -34.29
C ILE A 475 20.99 -26.75 -35.17
N HIS A 476 19.68 -26.57 -35.37
CA HIS A 476 18.89 -27.40 -36.28
C HIS A 476 19.34 -27.25 -37.73
N GLN A 477 19.68 -26.02 -38.15
CA GLN A 477 20.17 -25.75 -39.50
C GLN A 477 21.55 -26.38 -39.75
N LEU A 478 22.42 -26.37 -38.73
CA LEU A 478 23.70 -27.09 -38.76
C LEU A 478 23.51 -28.60 -38.82
N HIS A 479 22.62 -29.18 -38.00
CA HIS A 479 22.31 -30.62 -38.06
C HIS A 479 21.79 -31.03 -39.44
N TYR A 480 20.87 -30.25 -40.01
CA TYR A 480 20.36 -30.50 -41.36
C TYR A 480 21.48 -30.43 -42.41
N ARG A 481 22.39 -29.46 -42.29
CA ARG A 481 23.54 -29.33 -43.20
C ARG A 481 24.54 -30.48 -43.04
N ILE A 482 24.79 -30.94 -41.82
CA ILE A 482 25.61 -32.13 -41.54
C ILE A 482 24.98 -33.36 -42.20
N GLN A 483 23.66 -33.56 -42.04
CA GLN A 483 22.93 -34.67 -42.67
C GLN A 483 23.01 -34.64 -44.21
N GLN A 484 22.91 -33.45 -44.81
CA GLN A 484 23.12 -33.28 -46.26
C GLN A 484 24.54 -33.65 -46.67
N LEU A 485 25.55 -33.17 -45.93
CA LEU A 485 26.95 -33.48 -46.20
C LEU A 485 27.24 -34.97 -46.02
N GLU A 486 26.63 -35.64 -45.04
CA GLU A 486 26.73 -37.09 -44.86
C GLU A 486 26.09 -37.86 -46.02
N GLN A 487 24.94 -37.40 -46.53
CA GLN A 487 24.33 -37.97 -47.73
C GLN A 487 25.19 -37.75 -48.99
N GLU A 488 25.76 -36.56 -49.17
CA GLU A 488 26.69 -36.27 -50.26
C GLU A 488 27.94 -37.14 -50.16
N LEU A 489 28.53 -37.25 -48.97
CA LEU A 489 29.69 -38.11 -48.71
C LEU A 489 29.36 -39.59 -48.95
N GLY A 490 28.16 -40.03 -48.59
CA GLY A 490 27.66 -41.38 -48.89
C GLY A 490 27.55 -41.63 -50.39
N ARG A 491 27.06 -40.66 -51.16
CA ARG A 491 27.02 -40.72 -52.63
C ARG A 491 28.43 -40.74 -53.25
N TYR A 492 29.36 -39.94 -52.74
CA TYR A 492 30.76 -39.95 -53.16
C TYR A 492 31.51 -41.23 -52.81
N LYS A 493 31.13 -41.92 -51.74
CA LYS A 493 31.70 -43.24 -51.40
C LYS A 493 31.11 -44.38 -52.24
N ALA A 494 29.90 -44.19 -52.76
CA ALA A 494 29.21 -45.18 -53.59
C ALA A 494 29.57 -45.07 -55.07
N ALA A 495 29.94 -43.88 -55.54
CA ALA A 495 30.57 -43.61 -56.83
C ALA A 495 32.06 -43.97 -56.78
#